data_AF-A0A2V9T9R1-F1
#
_entry.id   AF-A0A2V9T9R1-F1
#
_cell.length_a   1.000
_cell.length_b   1.000
_cell.length_c   1.000
_cell.angle_alpha   90.00
_cell.angle_beta   90.00
_cell.angle_gamma   90.00
#
_symmetry.space_group_name_H-M   'P 1'
#
loop_
_entity.id
_entity.type
_entity.pdbx_description
1 polymer ?
#
loop_
_entity_poly.entity_id
_entity_poly.type
_entity_poly.pdbx_seq_one_letter_code
_entity_poly.pdbx_strand_id
1 'polypeptide(L)' 'MLGDRRARVRLIADGGIRSHTVPLLRRAGADVIVPGSLVFHSQNLVETFSWLRAL' A
#
# COMPACT_ATOMS: atom_id res chain seq x y z
N MET A 1 27.62 -24.37 8.06
CA MET A 1 26.64 -23.45 8.66
C MET A 1 26.22 -22.45 7.59
N LEU A 2 25.24 -22.80 6.76
CA LEU A 2 24.65 -21.87 5.78
C LEU A 2 23.62 -21.04 6.55
N GLY A 3 23.90 -19.76 6.74
CA GLY A 3 23.08 -18.89 7.58
C GLY A 3 21.67 -18.70 7.02
N ASP A 4 20.67 -18.77 7.91
CA ASP A 4 19.27 -18.42 7.68
C ASP A 4 19.09 -16.92 7.37
N ARG A 5 19.59 -16.44 6.23
CA ARG A 5 19.14 -15.17 5.66
C ARG A 5 18.00 -15.43 4.69
N ARG A 6 16.82 -15.71 5.23
CA ARG A 6 15.58 -15.50 4.46
C ARG A 6 15.51 -14.01 4.14
N ALA A 7 15.71 -13.65 2.86
CA ALA A 7 15.47 -12.29 2.40
C ALA A 7 14.00 -11.93 2.67
N ARG A 8 13.75 -10.72 3.18
CA ARG A 8 12.39 -10.22 3.38
C ARG A 8 11.68 -10.15 2.03
N VAL A 9 10.63 -10.95 1.86
CA VAL A 9 9.72 -10.86 0.71
C VAL A 9 8.82 -9.65 0.92
N ARG A 10 8.72 -8.77 -0.09
CA ARG A 10 7.78 -7.65 -0.07
C ARG A 10 6.42 -8.10 -0.60
N LEU A 11 5.36 -7.90 0.17
CA LEU A 11 3.98 -8.15 -0.25
C LEU A 11 3.38 -6.90 -0.90
N ILE A 12 2.98 -7.02 -2.15
CA ILE A 12 2.41 -5.93 -2.95
C ILE A 12 0.94 -6.25 -3.23
N ALA A 13 0.04 -5.30 -2.95
CA ALA A 13 -1.36 -5.38 -3.31
C ALA A 13 -1.68 -4.47 -4.51
N ASP A 14 -2.25 -5.05 -5.57
CA ASP A 14 -2.69 -4.33 -6.77
C ASP A 14 -4.12 -4.76 -7.15
N GLY A 15 -4.93 -3.78 -7.57
CA GLY A 15 -6.36 -3.93 -7.81
C GLY A 15 -7.23 -3.57 -6.59
N GLY A 16 -8.34 -2.87 -6.82
CA GLY A 16 -9.30 -2.54 -5.75
C GLY A 16 -8.78 -1.60 -4.65
N ILE A 17 -7.67 -0.90 -4.87
CA ILE A 17 -7.12 0.05 -3.88
C ILE A 17 -8.02 1.29 -3.78
N ARG A 18 -8.60 1.52 -2.61
CA ARG A 18 -9.60 2.56 -2.28
C ARG A 18 -9.36 3.09 -0.86
N SER A 19 -9.97 4.22 -0.52
CA SER A 19 -9.88 4.81 0.82
C SER A 19 -10.23 3.82 1.94
N HIS A 20 -11.25 2.98 1.73
CA HIS A 20 -11.68 1.98 2.70
C HIS A 20 -10.88 0.66 2.67
N THR A 21 -10.17 0.33 1.57
CA THR A 21 -9.39 -0.91 1.48
C THR A 21 -7.94 -0.74 1.94
N VAL A 22 -7.34 0.44 1.79
CA VAL A 22 -5.92 0.67 2.19
C VAL A 22 -5.66 0.36 3.67
N PRO A 23 -6.48 0.79 4.65
CA PRO A 23 -6.22 0.45 6.05
C PRO A 23 -6.32 -1.05 6.33
N LEU A 24 -7.19 -1.77 5.61
CA LEU A 24 -7.35 -3.22 5.73
C LEU A 24 -6.12 -3.96 5.18
N LEU A 25 -5.63 -3.55 4.00
CA LEU A 25 -4.44 -4.13 3.37
C LEU A 25 -3.19 -3.93 4.23
N ARG A 26 -3.02 -2.74 4.83
CA ARG A 26 -1.94 -2.49 5.79
C ARG A 26 -2.04 -3.43 6.99
N ARG A 27 -3.23 -3.57 7.60
CA ARG A 27 -3.44 -4.49 8.73
C ARG A 27 -3.20 -5.96 8.35
N ALA A 28 -3.48 -6.33 7.10
CA ALA A 28 -3.23 -7.67 6.57
C ALA A 28 -1.75 -7.93 6.23
N GLY A 29 -0.88 -6.92 6.31
CA GLY A 29 0.57 -7.06 6.11
C GLY A 29 1.08 -6.70 4.71
N ALA A 30 0.29 -6.00 3.89
CA ALA A 30 0.80 -5.47 2.63
C ALA A 30 1.88 -4.40 2.89
N ASP A 31 3.05 -4.57 2.26
CA ASP A 31 4.16 -3.61 2.34
C ASP A 31 3.98 -2.46 1.35
N VAL A 32 3.32 -2.74 0.22
CA VAL A 32 3.13 -1.79 -0.89
C VAL A 32 1.72 -1.94 -1.44
N ILE A 33 1.15 -0.81 -1.86
CA ILE A 33 -0.10 -0.75 -2.64
C ILE A 33 0.17 -0.12 -4.00
N VAL A 34 -0.65 -0.46 -5.00
CA VAL A 34 -0.65 0.19 -6.32
C VAL A 34 -1.95 0.98 -6.52
N PRO A 35 -2.02 2.23 -6.04
CA PRO A 35 -3.26 3.00 -6.04
C PRO A 35 -3.49 3.68 -7.40
N GLY A 36 -4.14 2.99 -8.35
CA GLY A 36 -4.54 3.54 -9.65
C GLY A 36 -5.65 4.59 -9.53
N SER A 37 -6.91 4.17 -9.73
CA SER A 37 -8.08 5.10 -9.67
C SER A 37 -8.18 5.95 -8.39
N LEU A 38 -7.71 5.45 -7.25
CA LEU A 38 -7.67 6.22 -5.99
C LEU A 38 -6.84 7.51 -6.11
N VAL A 39 -5.74 7.46 -6.85
CA VAL A 39 -4.85 8.60 -7.06
C VAL A 39 -5.29 9.41 -8.27
N PHE A 40 -5.52 8.75 -9.42
CA PHE A 40 -5.81 9.44 -10.68
C PHE A 40 -7.19 10.09 -10.76
N HIS A 41 -8.17 9.65 -9.95
CA HIS A 41 -9.48 10.32 -9.85
C HIS A 41 -9.55 11.28 -8.65
N SER A 42 -8.44 11.49 -7.94
CA SER A 42 -8.44 12.39 -6.80
C SER A 42 -8.68 13.84 -7.23
N GLN A 43 -9.53 14.54 -6.48
CA GLN A 43 -9.72 15.99 -6.62
C GLN A 43 -8.56 16.78 -6.00
N ASN A 44 -7.80 16.15 -5.07
CA ASN A 44 -6.66 16.76 -4.41
C ASN A 44 -5.56 15.70 -4.19
N LEU A 45 -4.60 15.71 -5.12
CA LEU A 45 -3.50 14.77 -5.14
C LEU A 45 -2.61 14.88 -3.90
N VAL A 46 -2.35 16.12 -3.43
CA VAL A 46 -1.49 16.39 -2.27
C VAL A 46 -2.11 15.82 -1.01
N GLU A 47 -3.40 16.03 -0.81
CA GLU A 47 -4.15 15.50 0.33
C GLU A 47 -4.22 13.97 0.30
N THR A 48 -4.48 13.39 -0.87
CA THR A 48 -4.55 11.93 -1.04
C THR A 48 -3.24 11.26 -0.65
N PHE A 49 -2.11 11.78 -1.14
CA PHE A 49 -0.81 11.23 -0.79
C PHE A 49 -0.39 11.55 0.65
N SER A 50 -0.85 12.65 1.22
CA SER A 50 -0.60 12.96 2.64
C SER A 50 -1.33 11.97 3.54
N TRP A 51 -2.59 11.64 3.24
CA TRP A 51 -3.33 10.59 3.93
C TRP A 51 -2.68 9.21 3.76
N LEU A 52 -2.27 8.84 2.53
CA LEU A 52 -1.59 7.56 2.28
C LEU A 52 -0.28 7.40 3.07
N ARG A 53 0.48 8.48 3.25
CA ARG A 53 1.74 8.48 4.02
C ARG A 53 1.53 8.49 5.53
N ALA A 54 0.41 9.03 6.00
CA ALA A 54 0.09 9.13 7.42
C ALA A 54 -0.47 7.81 8.01
N LEU A 55 -0.97 6.92 7.14
CA LEU A 55 -1.41 5.57 7.50
C LEU A 55 -0.24 4.68 7.89
#